data_AF-F3PC67-F1
#
_entry.id   AF-F3PC67-F1
#
_cell.length_a   1.000
_cell.length_b   1.000
_cell.length_c   1.000
_cell.angle_alpha   90.00
_cell.angle_beta   90.00
_cell.angle_gamma   90.00
#
_symmetry.space_group_name_H-M   'P 1'
#
loop_
_entity.id
_entity.type
_entity.pdbx_description
1 polymer ?
#
loop_
_entity_poly.entity_id
_entity_poly.type
_entity_poly.pdbx_seq_one_letter_code
_entity_poly.pdbx_strand_id
1 'polypeptide(L)'
;MTIEIRVTHEDDSYEQYAVARQPVVDPEAWVTVSWDNGGPEPFTIQVHPEEVFTGEQAVPIFRAYIENNLLPPAELLRRIHI
;
A
#
# COMPACT_ATOMS: atom_id res chain seq x y z
N MET A 1 -0.88 -8.50 4.59
CA MET A 1 0.24 -7.64 4.15
C MET A 1 -0.34 -6.40 3.50
N THR A 2 0.31 -5.26 3.62
CA THR A 2 -0.02 -4.03 2.87
C THR A 2 1.21 -3.61 2.08
N ILE A 3 1.02 -2.86 0.99
CA ILE A 3 2.10 -2.39 0.12
C ILE A 3 1.95 -0.89 -0.02
N GLU A 4 3.06 -0.17 0.18
CA GLU A 4 3.14 1.27 -0.01
C GLU A 4 4.27 1.62 -0.98
N ILE A 5 4.05 2.65 -1.79
CA ILE A 5 5.05 3.20 -2.71
C ILE A 5 5.42 4.58 -2.20
N ARG A 6 6.72 4.83 -2.07
CA ARG A 6 7.27 6.16 -1.80
C ARG A 6 8.03 6.66 -3.03
N VAL A 7 7.54 7.74 -3.62
CA VAL A 7 8.18 8.42 -4.75
C VAL A 7 8.93 9.61 -4.19
N THR A 8 10.26 9.61 -4.31
CA THR A 8 11.11 10.71 -3.82
C THR A 8 11.42 11.66 -4.97
N HIS A 9 11.36 12.96 -4.72
CA HIS A 9 11.66 14.03 -5.65
C HIS A 9 13.10 14.54 -5.46
N GLU A 10 13.59 15.34 -6.41
CA GLU A 10 14.96 15.88 -6.37
C GLU A 10 15.24 16.80 -5.17
N ASP A 11 14.19 17.37 -4.58
CA ASP A 11 14.25 18.25 -3.41
C ASP A 11 14.10 17.51 -2.07
N ASP A 12 14.30 16.19 -2.08
CA ASP A 12 14.10 15.27 -0.95
C ASP A 12 12.66 15.18 -0.41
N SER A 13 11.69 15.87 -1.03
CA SER A 13 10.27 15.66 -0.74
C SER A 13 9.81 14.30 -1.28
N TYR A 14 8.72 13.76 -0.73
CA TYR A 14 8.16 12.51 -1.23
C TYR A 14 6.64 12.49 -1.25
N GLU A 15 6.10 11.75 -2.21
CA GLU A 15 4.72 11.32 -2.23
C GLU A 15 4.63 9.86 -1.80
N GLN A 16 3.60 9.52 -1.03
CA GLN A 16 3.38 8.16 -0.55
C GLN A 16 1.99 7.68 -0.97
N TYR A 17 1.92 6.42 -1.38
CA TYR A 17 0.70 5.80 -1.91
C TYR A 17 0.46 4.44 -1.28
N ALA A 18 -0.78 4.15 -0.91
CA ALA A 18 -1.26 2.79 -0.69
C ALA A 18 -1.54 2.13 -2.04
N VAL A 19 -1.20 0.85 -2.17
CA VAL A 19 -1.48 0.06 -3.38
C VAL A 19 -2.69 -0.82 -3.15
N ALA A 20 -3.61 -0.84 -4.12
CA ALA A 20 -4.76 -1.71 -4.12
C ALA A 20 -4.63 -2.85 -5.16
N ARG A 21 -5.16 -4.03 -4.88
CA ARG A 21 -5.18 -5.16 -5.84
C ARG A 21 -6.22 -4.97 -6.95
N GLN A 22 -7.20 -4.11 -6.69
CA GLN A 22 -8.28 -3.70 -7.59
C GLN A 22 -8.75 -2.30 -7.16
N PRO A 23 -9.49 -1.55 -8.00
CA PRO A 23 -9.97 -0.23 -7.62
C PRO A 23 -10.80 -0.28 -6.33
N VAL A 24 -10.58 0.70 -5.45
CA VAL A 24 -11.39 0.86 -4.23
C VAL A 24 -12.82 1.21 -4.63
N VAL A 25 -13.77 0.36 -4.26
CA VAL A 25 -15.18 0.50 -4.65
C VAL A 25 -15.92 1.45 -3.71
N ASP A 26 -15.66 1.34 -2.41
CA ASP A 26 -16.27 2.15 -1.36
C ASP A 26 -15.18 2.88 -0.58
N PRO A 27 -15.02 4.20 -0.80
CA PRO A 27 -14.04 5.03 -0.07
C PRO A 27 -14.28 5.11 1.44
N GLU A 28 -15.46 4.72 1.94
CA GLU A 28 -15.78 4.72 3.37
C GLU A 28 -15.62 3.33 4.01
N ALA A 29 -15.38 2.29 3.21
CA ALA A 29 -15.11 0.95 3.70
C ALA A 29 -13.67 0.85 4.20
N TRP A 30 -13.49 1.07 5.50
CA TRP A 30 -12.21 0.93 6.18
C TRP A 30 -12.13 -0.37 6.97
N VAL A 31 -10.94 -0.98 6.99
CA VAL A 31 -10.60 -2.12 7.83
C VAL A 31 -9.33 -1.83 8.64
N THR A 32 -9.35 -2.27 9.89
CA THR A 32 -8.17 -2.21 10.75
C THR A 32 -7.29 -3.42 10.50
N VAL A 33 -6.03 -3.19 10.11
CA VAL A 33 -4.99 -4.22 10.12
C VAL A 33 -4.12 -4.00 11.34
N SER A 34 -3.88 -5.05 12.12
CA SER A 34 -3.04 -5.01 13.32
C SER A 34 -1.91 -6.04 13.25
N TRP A 35 -0.75 -5.70 13.82
CA TRP A 35 0.37 -6.63 13.99
C TRP A 35 1.13 -6.35 15.27
N ASP A 36 1.75 -7.41 15.79
CA ASP A 36 2.65 -7.33 16.93
C ASP A 36 3.92 -6.56 16.56
N ASN A 37 4.32 -5.65 17.43
CA ASN A 37 5.48 -4.78 17.29
C ASN A 37 6.50 -4.98 18.42
N GLY A 38 6.30 -5.99 19.27
CA GLY A 38 7.13 -6.25 20.44
C GLY A 38 6.88 -5.30 21.63
N GLY A 39 5.90 -4.41 21.54
CA GLY A 39 5.45 -3.50 22.57
C GLY A 39 4.17 -3.97 23.29
N PRO A 40 3.69 -3.19 24.27
CA PRO A 40 2.49 -3.54 25.04
C PRO A 40 1.18 -3.43 24.24
N GLU A 41 1.18 -2.63 23.17
CA GLU A 41 0.03 -2.45 22.27
C GLU A 41 0.45 -2.71 20.82
N PRO A 42 -0.39 -3.42 20.03
CA PRO A 42 -0.09 -3.71 18.63
C PRO A 42 -0.09 -2.42 17.79
N PHE A 43 0.71 -2.39 16.73
CA PHE A 43 0.51 -1.38 15.70
C PHE A 43 -0.80 -1.65 14.97
N THR A 44 -1.50 -0.57 14.61
CA THR A 44 -2.71 -0.65 13.79
C THR A 44 -2.67 0.40 12.69
N ILE A 45 -3.24 0.07 11.54
CA ILE A 45 -3.47 0.99 10.43
C ILE A 45 -4.89 0.82 9.91
N GLN A 46 -5.41 1.88 9.29
CA GLN A 46 -6.65 1.84 8.52
C GLN A 46 -6.31 1.75 7.03
N VAL A 47 -6.90 0.76 6.37
CA VAL A 47 -6.76 0.53 4.92
C VAL A 47 -8.09 0.13 4.33
N HIS A 48 -8.22 0.21 3.02
CA HIS A 48 -9.37 -0.39 2.32
C HIS A 48 -9.19 -1.91 2.20
N PRO A 49 -10.29 -2.68 2.13
CA PRO A 49 -10.23 -4.11 1.89
C PRO A 49 -9.37 -4.50 0.68
N GLU A 50 -9.36 -3.68 -0.37
CA GLU A 50 -8.60 -3.85 -1.61
C GLU A 50 -7.09 -3.67 -1.45
N GLU A 51 -6.64 -3.00 -0.39
CA GLU A 51 -5.24 -2.68 -0.11
C GLU A 51 -4.54 -3.77 0.74
N VAL A 52 -5.27 -4.84 1.07
CA VAL A 52 -4.76 -5.99 1.84
C VAL A 52 -4.38 -7.13 0.90
N PHE A 53 -3.16 -7.65 1.02
CA PHE A 53 -2.65 -8.71 0.16
C PHE A 53 -2.30 -9.96 0.96
N THR A 54 -2.53 -11.12 0.35
CA THR A 54 -1.73 -12.33 0.62
C THR A 54 -0.33 -12.17 0.00
N GLY A 55 0.63 -12.98 0.45
CA GLY A 55 1.97 -12.96 -0.15
C GLY A 55 1.95 -13.28 -1.65
N GLU A 56 1.13 -14.25 -2.08
CA GLU A 56 0.96 -14.63 -3.48
C GLU A 56 0.40 -13.47 -4.33
N GLN A 57 -0.59 -12.73 -3.82
CA GLN A 57 -1.16 -11.57 -4.51
C GLN A 57 -0.15 -10.43 -4.68
N ALA A 58 0.83 -10.31 -3.79
CA ALA A 58 1.86 -9.27 -3.85
C ALA A 58 2.98 -9.57 -4.86
N VAL A 59 3.23 -10.84 -5.19
CA VAL A 59 4.31 -11.28 -6.11
C VAL A 59 4.32 -10.51 -7.44
N PRO A 60 3.20 -10.41 -8.20
CA PRO A 60 3.23 -9.73 -9.49
C PRO A 60 3.59 -8.24 -9.39
N ILE A 61 3.22 -7.56 -8.29
CA ILE A 61 3.55 -6.15 -8.07
C ILE A 61 5.06 -5.99 -7.87
N PHE A 62 5.64 -6.77 -6.97
CA PHE A 62 7.09 -6.73 -6.74
C PHE A 62 7.88 -7.15 -7.97
N ARG A 63 7.42 -8.17 -8.70
CA ARG A 63 8.07 -8.60 -9.94
C ARG A 63 8.07 -7.49 -10.98
N ALA A 64 6.92 -6.84 -11.22
CA ALA A 64 6.82 -5.74 -12.17
C ALA A 64 7.78 -4.59 -11.84
N TYR A 65 7.87 -4.23 -10.56
CA TYR A 65 8.80 -3.20 -10.10
C TYR A 65 10.27 -3.62 -10.22
N ILE A 66 10.64 -4.80 -9.71
CA ILE A 66 12.04 -5.26 -9.67
C ILE A 66 12.58 -5.52 -11.08
N GLU A 67 11.79 -6.17 -11.94
CA GLU A 67 12.26 -6.61 -13.25
C GLU A 67 12.12 -5.51 -14.31
N ASN A 68 11.13 -4.63 -14.20
CA ASN A 68 10.76 -3.68 -15.27
C ASN A 68 10.65 -2.22 -14.81
N ASN A 69 10.89 -1.93 -13.53
CA ASN A 69 10.69 -0.61 -12.93
C ASN A 69 9.27 -0.06 -13.16
N LEU A 70 8.27 -0.94 -13.17
CA LEU A 70 6.87 -0.59 -13.38
C LEU A 70 6.12 -0.46 -12.07
N LEU A 71 5.38 0.63 -11.93
CA LEU A 71 4.43 0.84 -10.85
C LEU A 71 3.03 0.34 -11.25
N PRO A 72 2.16 0.00 -10.28
CA PRO A 72 0.76 -0.23 -10.54
C PRO A 72 0.10 0.96 -11.24
N PRO A 73 -0.96 0.74 -12.05
CA PRO A 73 -1.77 1.81 -12.62
C PRO A 73 -2.25 2.81 -11.55
N ALA A 74 -2.35 4.09 -11.92
CA ALA A 74 -2.71 5.17 -11.00
C ALA A 74 -4.08 4.97 -10.30
N GLU A 75 -5.03 4.30 -10.96
CA GLU A 75 -6.33 3.95 -10.38
C GLU A 75 -6.25 2.95 -9.21
N LEU A 76 -5.12 2.27 -9.06
CA LEU A 76 -4.82 1.38 -7.92
C LEU A 76 -4.00 2.07 -6.83
N LEU A 77 -3.72 3.36 -6.97
CA LEU A 77 -2.88 4.12 -6.05
C LEU A 77 -3.72 5.16 -5.32
N ARG A 78 -3.84 5.01 -3.99
CA ARG A 78 -4.45 6.03 -3.14
C ARG A 78 -3.35 6.81 -2.45
N ARG A 79 -3.33 8.13 -2.65
CA ARG A 79 -2.37 9.01 -1.98
C ARG A 79 -2.58 8.98 -0.46
N ILE A 80 -1.49 8.75 0.27
CA ILE A 80 -1.44 8.85 1.72
C ILE A 80 -0.93 10.26 2.04
N HIS A 81 -1.73 11.01 2.79
CA HIS A 81 -1.32 12.30 3.34
C HIS A 81 -0.73 12.03 4.73
N ILE A 82 0.57 12.29 4.89
CA ILE A 82 1.34 12.10 6.13
C ILE A 82 1.73 13.45 6.69
#